data_AF-A0A8H3HX61-F1
#
_entry.id   AF-A0A8H3HX61-F1
#
_cell.length_a   1.000
_cell.length_b   1.000
_cell.length_c   1.000
_cell.angle_alpha   90.00
_cell.angle_beta   90.00
_cell.angle_gamma   90.00
#
_symmetry.space_group_name_H-M   'P 1'
#
loop_
_entity.id
_entity.type
_entity.pdbx_description
1 polymer ?
#
loop_
_entity_poly.entity_id
_entity_poly.type
_entity_poly.pdbx_seq_one_letter_code
_entity_poly.pdbx_strand_id
1 'polypeptide(L)'
;MNASIAELAPFRWKVFQVLLLEGENDGIENGALRDARDLLITKEQFQSFLDRHKQQECLVPEDNDAMKDSYLLLDEEMRFLNCAQSGKTPGRSILEVGVLQAMQDAGFDNKVRFFF
;
A
#
# COMPACT_ATOMS: atom_id res chain seq x y z
N MET A 1 17.76 -11.55 6.60
CA MET A 1 16.62 -11.95 7.44
C MET A 1 16.21 -13.41 7.22
N ASN A 2 16.88 -14.16 6.32
CA ASN A 2 16.49 -15.52 5.97
C ASN A 2 16.30 -16.48 7.16
N ALA A 3 17.21 -16.51 8.12
CA ALA A 3 17.11 -17.42 9.28
C ALA A 3 15.86 -17.14 10.13
N SER A 4 15.62 -15.87 10.46
CA SER A 4 14.47 -15.47 11.29
C SER A 4 13.12 -15.69 10.59
N ILE A 5 13.04 -15.44 9.29
CA ILE A 5 11.80 -15.71 8.54
C ILE A 5 11.54 -17.22 8.44
N ALA A 6 12.58 -18.03 8.22
CA ALA A 6 12.45 -19.48 8.21
C ALA A 6 12.02 -20.03 9.57
N GLU A 7 12.55 -19.48 10.67
CA GLU A 7 12.16 -19.85 12.04
C GLU A 7 10.69 -19.49 12.35
N LEU A 8 10.23 -18.32 11.92
CA LEU A 8 8.84 -17.91 12.08
C LEU A 8 7.87 -18.73 11.22
N ALA A 9 8.36 -19.31 10.12
CA ALA A 9 7.61 -20.11 9.15
C ALA A 9 6.24 -19.49 8.77
N PRO A 10 6.18 -18.20 8.34
CA PRO A 10 4.91 -17.58 8.00
C PRO A 10 4.35 -18.19 6.70
N PHE A 11 3.02 -18.28 6.61
CA PHE A 11 2.35 -18.67 5.37
C PHE A 11 2.63 -17.67 4.23
N ARG A 12 2.67 -16.37 4.54
CA ARG A 12 2.92 -15.29 3.58
C ARG A 12 3.73 -14.17 4.23
N TRP A 13 4.79 -13.73 3.58
CA TRP A 13 5.61 -12.59 3.96
C TRP A 13 5.48 -11.51 2.89
N LYS A 14 4.60 -10.53 3.16
CA LYS A 14 4.48 -9.35 2.30
C LYS A 14 5.66 -8.40 2.54
N VAL A 15 6.35 -8.05 1.47
CA VAL A 15 7.51 -7.15 1.49
C VAL A 15 7.17 -5.92 0.66
N PHE A 16 6.99 -4.80 1.34
CA PHE A 16 6.63 -3.53 0.72
C PHE A 16 7.86 -2.66 0.47
N GLN A 17 7.94 -2.05 -0.71
CA GLN A 17 8.82 -0.89 -0.90
C GLN A 17 8.20 0.31 -0.18
N VAL A 18 9.01 1.08 0.56
CA VAL A 18 8.54 2.31 1.24
C VAL A 18 7.88 3.22 0.21
N LEU A 19 6.68 3.70 0.51
CA LEU A 19 5.88 4.56 -0.35
C LEU A 19 5.66 5.92 0.33
N LEU A 20 5.91 6.99 -0.42
CA LEU A 20 5.57 8.35 -0.01
C LEU A 20 4.12 8.66 -0.42
N LEU A 21 3.35 9.19 0.52
CA LEU A 21 1.95 9.57 0.38
C LEU A 21 1.77 11.00 0.91
N GLU A 22 1.20 11.84 0.06
CA GLU A 22 0.90 13.25 0.32
C GLU A 22 -0.11 13.41 1.46
N GLY A 23 0.23 14.25 2.43
CA GLY A 23 -0.59 14.49 3.63
C GLY A 23 -0.53 13.38 4.68
N GLU A 24 0.14 12.26 4.38
CA GLU A 24 0.24 11.10 5.28
C GLU A 24 1.64 10.99 5.89
N ASN A 25 2.69 11.01 5.05
CA ASN A 25 4.07 10.79 5.48
C ASN A 25 5.12 11.58 4.70
N ASP A 26 4.74 12.68 4.05
CA ASP A 26 5.61 13.49 3.19
C ASP A 26 6.11 14.80 3.82
N GLY A 27 5.96 14.94 5.14
CA GLY A 27 6.49 16.07 5.91
C GLY A 27 5.41 16.97 6.51
N ILE A 28 5.75 17.60 7.64
CA ILE A 28 4.84 18.49 8.38
C ILE A 28 4.45 19.71 7.54
N GLU A 29 5.33 20.15 6.65
CA GLU A 29 5.06 21.23 5.70
C GLU A 29 3.87 20.96 4.76
N ASN A 30 3.55 19.68 4.51
CA ASN A 30 2.45 19.23 3.67
C ASN A 30 1.23 18.81 4.50
N GLY A 31 1.23 19.10 5.81
CA GLY A 31 0.16 18.74 6.74
C GLY A 31 0.24 17.30 7.27
N ALA A 32 1.29 16.55 6.92
CA ALA A 32 1.48 15.19 7.40
C ALA A 32 2.03 15.13 8.84
N LEU A 33 1.66 14.09 9.59
CA LEU A 33 2.19 13.84 10.93
C LEU A 33 3.56 13.15 10.93
N ARG A 34 4.01 12.68 9.77
CA ARG A 34 5.21 11.86 9.59
C ARG A 34 6.00 12.32 8.37
N ASP A 35 7.27 11.96 8.34
CA ASP A 35 8.17 12.19 7.22
C ASP A 35 8.96 10.92 6.92
N ALA A 36 8.71 10.33 5.77
CA ALA A 36 9.34 9.10 5.30
C ALA A 36 10.36 9.35 4.18
N ARG A 37 10.66 10.61 3.82
CA ARG A 37 11.54 10.93 2.67
C ARG A 37 12.95 10.36 2.85
N ASP A 38 13.46 10.39 4.07
CA ASP A 38 14.78 9.82 4.41
C ASP A 38 14.80 8.28 4.46
N LEU A 39 13.63 7.63 4.38
CA LEU A 39 13.48 6.18 4.38
C LEU A 39 13.27 5.61 2.97
N LEU A 40 13.21 6.46 1.95
CA LEU A 40 13.02 6.04 0.57
C LEU A 40 14.21 5.24 0.06
N ILE A 41 13.90 4.20 -0.71
CA ILE A 41 14.88 3.35 -1.38
C ILE A 41 14.57 3.29 -2.87
N THR A 42 15.62 3.14 -3.68
CA THR A 42 15.47 2.98 -5.13
C THR A 42 14.88 1.61 -5.48
N LYS A 43 14.34 1.48 -6.70
CA LYS A 43 13.85 0.19 -7.22
C LYS A 43 14.94 -0.88 -7.22
N GLU A 44 16.18 -0.50 -7.50
CA GLU A 44 17.34 -1.40 -7.53
C GLU A 44 17.73 -1.87 -6.12
N GLN A 45 17.63 -0.99 -5.12
CA GLN A 45 17.85 -1.35 -3.72
C GLN A 45 16.77 -2.32 -3.23
N PHE A 46 15.51 -2.07 -3.60
CA PHE A 46 14.41 -2.99 -3.33
C PHE A 46 14.63 -4.35 -4.00
N GLN A 47 14.95 -4.38 -5.30
CA GLN A 47 15.25 -5.61 -6.02
C GLN A 47 16.41 -6.38 -5.39
N SER A 48 17.47 -5.69 -4.97
CA SER A 48 18.61 -6.30 -4.27
C SER A 48 18.19 -6.95 -2.94
N PHE A 49 17.19 -6.42 -2.26
CA PHE A 49 16.61 -7.05 -1.06
C PHE A 49 15.85 -8.33 -1.43
N LEU A 50 15.04 -8.30 -2.50
CA LEU A 50 14.30 -9.47 -2.98
C LEU A 50 15.24 -10.60 -3.40
N ASP A 51 16.28 -10.29 -4.18
CA ASP A 51 17.26 -11.28 -4.66
C ASP A 51 17.99 -11.99 -3.51
N ARG A 52 18.28 -11.25 -2.43
CA ARG A 52 18.90 -11.79 -1.20
C ARG A 52 17.99 -12.76 -0.45
N HIS A 53 16.67 -12.63 -0.61
CA HIS A 53 15.66 -13.44 0.08
C HIS A 53 14.86 -14.34 -0.88
N LYS A 54 15.30 -14.51 -2.12
CA LYS A 54 14.60 -15.29 -3.16
C LYS A 54 14.33 -16.76 -2.83
N GLN A 55 14.99 -17.30 -1.80
CA GLN A 55 14.78 -18.67 -1.31
C GLN A 55 13.59 -18.78 -0.34
N GLN A 56 12.99 -17.65 0.06
CA GLN A 56 11.80 -17.64 0.90
C GLN A 56 10.56 -17.80 0.01
N GLU A 57 9.99 -19.00 -0.06
CA GLU A 57 8.81 -19.30 -0.88
C GLU A 57 7.57 -18.48 -0.48
N CYS A 58 7.49 -18.07 0.79
CA CYS A 58 6.40 -17.24 1.31
C CYS A 58 6.50 -15.75 0.91
N LEU A 59 7.61 -15.32 0.28
CA LEU A 59 7.85 -13.92 -0.05
C LEU A 59 6.89 -13.45 -1.15
N VAL A 60 6.19 -12.35 -0.87
CA VAL A 60 5.30 -11.67 -1.82
C VAL A 60 5.74 -10.20 -1.92
N PRO A 61 6.39 -9.79 -3.01
CA PRO A 61 6.87 -8.42 -3.18
C PRO A 61 5.73 -7.51 -3.62
N GLU A 62 5.68 -6.31 -3.06
CA GLU A 62 4.77 -5.24 -3.47
C GLU A 62 5.58 -3.94 -3.62
N ASP A 63 5.95 -3.61 -4.86
CA ASP A 63 6.62 -2.36 -5.16
C ASP A 63 5.64 -1.18 -5.19
N ASN A 64 6.16 0.04 -5.32
CA ASN A 64 5.31 1.23 -5.34
C ASN A 64 4.34 1.28 -6.54
N ASP A 65 4.64 0.59 -7.65
CA ASP A 65 3.77 0.55 -8.83
C ASP A 65 2.60 -0.42 -8.60
N ALA A 66 2.84 -1.54 -7.93
CA ALA A 66 1.82 -2.53 -7.55
C ALA A 66 0.92 -2.06 -6.40
N MET A 67 1.39 -1.16 -5.53
CA MET A 67 0.66 -0.74 -4.32
C MET A 67 -0.41 0.34 -4.53
N LYS A 68 -0.21 1.28 -5.45
CA LYS A 68 -0.99 2.55 -5.45
C LYS A 68 -2.50 2.37 -5.69
N ASP A 69 -2.90 1.37 -6.48
CA ASP A 69 -4.31 1.21 -6.89
C ASP A 69 -4.88 -0.20 -6.62
N SER A 70 -4.16 -1.05 -5.88
CA SER A 70 -4.54 -2.47 -5.68
C SER A 70 -5.44 -2.73 -4.48
N TYR A 71 -5.73 -1.71 -3.66
CA TYR A 71 -6.48 -1.84 -2.42
C TYR A 71 -7.72 -0.94 -2.40
N LEU A 72 -8.86 -1.53 -2.01
CA LEU A 72 -10.01 -0.76 -1.54
C LEU A 72 -9.81 -0.47 -0.05
N LEU A 73 -9.54 0.80 0.26
CA LEU A 73 -9.40 1.25 1.64
C LEU A 73 -10.70 1.91 2.10
N LEU A 74 -11.15 1.55 3.30
CA LEU A 74 -12.31 2.14 3.94
C LEU A 74 -11.85 2.79 5.24
N ASP A 75 -12.19 4.06 5.45
CA ASP A 75 -11.85 4.77 6.68
C ASP A 75 -12.85 4.48 7.82
N GLU A 76 -12.62 5.09 8.98
CA GLU A 76 -13.43 4.95 10.18
C GLU A 76 -14.86 5.50 10.03
N GLU A 77 -15.09 6.39 9.06
CA GLU A 77 -16.43 6.92 8.71
C GLU A 77 -17.10 6.10 7.59
N MET A 78 -16.50 4.96 7.25
CA MET A 78 -16.95 4.02 6.24
C MET A 78 -17.00 4.64 4.83
N ARG A 79 -16.03 5.50 4.51
CA ARG A 79 -15.83 6.10 3.18
C ARG A 79 -14.69 5.40 2.47
N PHE A 80 -14.83 5.16 1.17
CA PHE A 80 -13.70 4.69 0.38
C PHE A 80 -12.65 5.80 0.24
N LEU A 81 -11.38 5.46 0.46
CA LEU A 81 -10.25 6.36 0.26
C LEU A 81 -9.70 6.18 -1.14
N ASN A 82 -9.73 7.25 -1.92
CA ASN A 82 -9.12 7.30 -3.24
C ASN A 82 -7.63 7.60 -3.12
N CYS A 83 -6.80 6.67 -3.58
CA CYS A 83 -5.34 6.74 -3.54
C CYS A 83 -4.69 7.08 -4.90
N ALA A 84 -5.49 7.34 -5.95
CA ALA A 84 -4.98 7.50 -7.31
C ALA A 84 -4.14 8.78 -7.51
N GLN A 85 -4.37 9.81 -6.68
CA GLN A 85 -3.70 11.13 -6.78
C GLN A 85 -2.91 11.42 -5.50
N SER A 86 -1.76 10.75 -5.35
CA SER A 86 -0.69 10.94 -4.34
C SER A 86 -1.05 10.94 -2.86
N GLY A 87 -2.30 11.15 -2.46
CA GLY A 87 -2.80 11.13 -1.09
C GLY A 87 -4.08 10.30 -0.97
N LYS A 88 -4.72 10.35 0.21
CA LYS A 88 -5.96 9.62 0.51
C LYS A 88 -7.13 10.58 0.57
N THR A 89 -7.90 10.65 -0.51
CA THR A 89 -9.10 11.51 -0.55
C THR A 89 -10.34 10.70 -0.18
N PRO A 90 -11.07 11.04 0.90
CA PRO A 90 -12.29 10.33 1.26
C PRO A 90 -13.44 10.65 0.30
N GLY A 91 -14.13 9.61 -0.16
CA GLY A 91 -15.38 9.70 -0.92
C GLY A 91 -16.61 9.81 -0.02
N ARG A 92 -17.79 9.46 -0.55
CA ARG A 92 -19.04 9.39 0.23
C ARG A 92 -19.08 8.14 1.11
N SER A 93 -19.77 8.21 2.25
CA SER A 93 -19.89 7.07 3.16
C SER A 93 -20.83 6.01 2.58
N ILE A 94 -20.45 4.74 2.69
CA ILE A 94 -21.33 3.62 2.30
C ILE A 94 -22.63 3.60 3.11
N LEU A 95 -22.64 4.21 4.30
CA LEU A 95 -23.81 4.31 5.16
C LEU A 95 -24.85 5.30 4.64
N GLU A 96 -24.41 6.28 3.83
CA GLU A 96 -25.28 7.33 3.28
C GLU A 96 -25.78 6.98 1.87
N VAL A 97 -24.89 6.49 1.02
CA VAL A 97 -25.19 6.29 -0.41
C VAL A 97 -25.19 4.83 -0.86
N GLY A 98 -24.83 3.90 0.04
CA GLY A 98 -24.66 2.48 -0.27
C GLY A 98 -23.33 2.17 -0.97
N VAL A 99 -22.93 0.90 -0.92
CA VAL A 99 -21.61 0.43 -1.38
C VAL A 99 -21.35 0.74 -2.85
N LEU A 100 -22.29 0.41 -3.74
CA LEU A 100 -22.11 0.58 -5.19
C LEU A 100 -21.89 2.04 -5.58
N GLN A 101 -22.55 2.97 -4.90
CA GLN A 101 -22.45 4.38 -5.20
C GLN A 101 -21.18 4.99 -4.61
N ALA A 102 -20.79 4.60 -3.40
CA ALA A 102 -19.55 5.02 -2.77
C ALA A 102 -18.31 4.48 -3.50
N MET A 103 -18.38 3.27 -4.07
CA MET A 103 -17.27 2.64 -4.78
C MET A 103 -16.84 3.41 -6.04
N GLN A 104 -17.74 4.23 -6.61
CA GLN A 104 -17.40 5.12 -7.73
C GLN A 104 -16.40 6.21 -7.33
N ASP A 105 -16.31 6.51 -6.04
CA ASP A 105 -15.41 7.54 -5.49
C ASP A 105 -14.03 6.95 -5.16
N ALA A 106 -13.90 5.61 -5.10
CA ALA A 106 -12.72 4.91 -4.59
C ALA A 106 -11.46 5.00 -5.49
N GLY A 107 -11.60 5.47 -6.74
CA GLY A 107 -10.47 5.55 -7.69
C GLY A 107 -9.86 4.20 -8.07
N PHE A 108 -10.56 3.09 -7.80
CA PHE A 108 -10.06 1.73 -7.97
C PHE A 108 -9.98 1.30 -9.44
N ASP A 109 -8.82 0.81 -9.88
CA ASP A 109 -8.67 0.16 -11.19
C ASP A 109 -9.04 -1.33 -11.11
N ASN A 110 -10.24 -1.66 -11.60
CA ASN A 110 -10.77 -3.02 -11.71
C ASN A 110 -9.92 -3.99 -12.56
N LYS A 111 -8.84 -3.53 -13.23
CA LYS A 111 -7.91 -4.39 -13.97
C LYS A 111 -6.85 -5.05 -13.08
N VAL A 112 -6.60 -4.54 -11.88
CA VAL A 112 -5.64 -5.12 -10.95
C VAL A 112 -6.29 -6.32 -10.28
N ARG A 113 -5.89 -7.52 -10.69
CA ARG A 113 -6.44 -8.78 -10.16
C ARG A 113 -6.10 -8.93 -8.68
N PHE A 114 -7.12 -9.20 -7.87
CA PHE A 114 -6.93 -9.67 -6.49
C PHE A 114 -6.09 -10.94 -6.48
N PHE A 115 -4.92 -10.90 -5.85
CA PHE A 115 -4.16 -12.10 -5.50
C PHE A 115 -4.70 -12.64 -4.16
N PHE A 116 -5.84 -13.34 -4.23
CA PHE A 116 -6.28 -14.24 -3.16
C PHE A 116 -5.32 -15.42 -3.07
#